data_AF-A0A2H4VE07-F1
#
_entry.id   AF-A0A2H4VE07-F1
#
_cell.length_a   1.000
_cell.length_b   1.000
_cell.length_c   1.000
_cell.angle_alpha   90.00
_cell.angle_beta   90.00
_cell.angle_gamma   90.00
#
_symmetry.space_group_name_H-M   'P 1'
#
loop_
_entity.id
_entity.type
_entity.pdbx_description
1 polymer ?
#
loop_
_entity_poly.entity_id
_entity_poly.type
_entity_poly.pdbx_seq_one_letter_code
_entity_poly.pdbx_strand_id
1 'polypeptide(L)'
;MESKLEEKLNELEIKIKSKDYPDDYKTIRNWGGADVIIRPIMTEKRKTWLGNQNLVISSQKTAPRRRAVITEYFKELSWLFHQLKYIFRGKIDYISKYDFYGSLAQAAIDYIESADKVERETLLLTVVEQAREFNSEYY
;
A
#
# COMPACT_ATOMS: atom_id res chain seq x y z
N MET A 1 17.09 0.17 16.17
CA MET A 1 15.77 0.72 15.77
C MET A 1 15.21 -0.04 14.58
N GLU A 2 16.05 -0.44 13.63
CA GLU A 2 15.70 -1.39 12.55
C GLU A 2 15.15 -2.73 13.04
N SER A 3 15.73 -3.35 14.08
CA SER A 3 15.24 -4.66 14.56
C SER A 3 13.75 -4.66 14.92
N LYS A 4 13.26 -3.59 15.56
CA LYS A 4 11.85 -3.46 15.99
C LYS A 4 10.88 -3.25 14.83
N LEU A 5 11.32 -2.64 13.73
CA LEU A 5 10.49 -2.46 12.54
C LEU A 5 10.41 -3.77 11.77
N GLU A 6 11.57 -4.42 11.61
CA GLU A 6 11.71 -5.73 10.99
C GLU A 6 10.88 -6.80 11.73
N GLU A 7 10.95 -6.83 13.06
CA GLU A 7 10.10 -7.67 13.91
C GLU A 7 8.60 -7.46 13.61
N LYS A 8 8.15 -6.21 13.50
CA LYS A 8 6.74 -5.89 13.20
C LYS A 8 6.32 -6.29 11.79
N LEU A 9 7.22 -6.19 10.81
CA LEU A 9 6.95 -6.66 9.44
C LEU A 9 6.88 -8.19 9.40
N ASN A 10 7.75 -8.88 10.13
CA ASN A 10 7.69 -10.35 10.30
C ASN A 10 6.39 -10.80 10.98
N GLU A 11 5.95 -10.11 12.04
CA GLU A 11 4.65 -10.38 12.66
C GLU A 11 3.47 -10.17 11.68
N LEU A 12 3.56 -9.15 10.84
CA LEU A 12 2.53 -8.85 9.84
C LEU A 12 2.47 -9.92 8.73
N GLU A 13 3.63 -10.38 8.28
CA GLU A 13 3.76 -11.48 7.33
C GLU A 13 3.17 -12.79 7.89
N ILE A 14 3.47 -13.11 9.16
CA ILE A 14 2.89 -14.28 9.83
C ILE A 14 1.36 -14.21 9.84
N LYS A 15 0.78 -13.04 10.15
CA LYS A 15 -0.69 -12.83 10.14
C LYS A 15 -1.31 -13.03 8.75
N ILE A 16 -0.62 -12.55 7.71
CA ILE A 16 -1.08 -12.72 6.32
C ILE A 16 -1.12 -14.21 5.96
N LYS A 17 -0.05 -14.95 6.27
CA LYS A 17 0.09 -16.39 5.99
C LYS A 17 -0.89 -17.25 6.80
N SER A 18 -1.10 -16.91 8.08
CA SER A 18 -2.07 -17.62 8.93
C SER A 18 -3.52 -17.29 8.61
N LYS A 19 -3.77 -16.26 7.79
CA LYS A 19 -5.10 -15.69 7.50
C LYS A 19 -5.81 -15.19 8.76
N ASP A 20 -5.04 -14.89 9.81
CA ASP A 20 -5.53 -14.37 11.09
C ASP A 20 -5.68 -12.85 10.99
N TYR A 21 -6.76 -12.44 10.30
CA TYR A 21 -7.15 -11.04 10.24
C TYR A 21 -8.02 -10.74 11.46
N PRO A 22 -7.66 -9.73 12.29
CA PRO A 22 -8.51 -9.35 13.41
C PRO A 22 -9.92 -9.00 12.94
N ASP A 23 -10.92 -9.21 13.80
CA ASP A 23 -12.34 -9.01 13.46
C ASP A 23 -12.65 -7.57 12.97
N ASP A 24 -11.78 -6.61 13.29
CA ASP A 24 -11.85 -5.23 12.82
C ASP A 24 -11.75 -5.11 11.29
N TYR A 25 -11.18 -6.11 10.59
CA TYR A 25 -11.16 -6.24 9.13
C TYR A 25 -12.55 -6.08 8.49
N LYS A 26 -13.61 -6.56 9.16
CA LYS A 26 -14.99 -6.46 8.66
C LYS A 26 -15.49 -5.01 8.62
N THR A 27 -14.92 -4.14 9.44
CA THR A 27 -15.26 -2.72 9.54
C THR A 27 -14.34 -1.83 8.70
N ILE A 28 -13.29 -2.40 8.10
CA ILE A 28 -12.28 -1.61 7.39
C ILE A 28 -12.88 -0.96 6.16
N ARG A 29 -12.72 0.36 6.15
CA ARG A 29 -13.03 1.20 5.02
C ARG A 29 -11.86 1.12 4.06
N ASN A 30 -12.17 0.92 2.78
CA ASN A 30 -11.56 1.59 1.64
C ASN A 30 -10.43 2.60 1.99
N TRP A 31 -9.17 2.28 1.67
CA TRP A 31 -8.04 3.20 1.87
C TRP A 31 -8.12 4.43 0.95
N GLY A 32 -7.83 5.61 1.49
CA GLY A 32 -7.64 6.82 0.70
C GLY A 32 -6.67 7.77 1.38
N GLY A 33 -5.57 8.12 0.72
CA GLY A 33 -4.56 9.02 1.26
C GLY A 33 -3.26 8.96 0.48
N ALA A 34 -2.45 10.02 0.58
CA ALA A 34 -1.16 10.14 -0.11
C ALA A 34 -1.24 9.82 -1.61
N ASP A 35 -2.25 10.38 -2.29
CA ASP A 35 -2.53 10.15 -3.71
C ASP A 35 -2.79 8.69 -4.11
N VAL A 36 -3.11 7.83 -3.15
CA VAL A 36 -3.49 6.44 -3.36
C VAL A 36 -4.94 6.20 -2.93
N ILE A 37 -5.67 5.44 -3.75
CA ILE A 37 -6.96 4.83 -3.37
C ILE A 37 -6.93 3.32 -3.59
N ILE A 38 -7.56 2.56 -2.69
CA ILE A 38 -7.75 1.09 -2.84
C ILE A 38 -9.23 0.78 -2.84
N ARG A 39 -9.75 0.14 -3.90
CA ARG A 39 -11.20 0.01 -4.12
C ARG A 39 -11.56 -1.30 -4.84
N PRO A 40 -12.80 -1.81 -4.69
CA PRO A 40 -13.23 -2.99 -5.42
C PRO A 40 -13.54 -2.73 -6.90
N ILE A 41 -13.97 -1.50 -7.23
CA ILE A 41 -14.53 -1.16 -8.55
C ILE A 41 -14.04 0.23 -8.95
N MET A 42 -13.70 0.41 -10.23
CA MET A 42 -13.43 1.72 -10.82
C MET A 42 -14.75 2.42 -11.22
N THR A 43 -14.91 3.71 -10.89
CA THR A 43 -16.06 4.52 -11.36
C THR A 43 -15.59 5.75 -12.15
N GLU A 44 -16.47 6.35 -12.95
CA GLU A 44 -16.15 7.53 -13.76
C GLU A 44 -15.60 8.71 -12.94
N LYS A 45 -16.17 8.96 -11.76
CA LYS A 45 -15.62 9.96 -10.81
C LYS A 45 -14.16 9.67 -10.44
N ARG A 46 -13.78 8.40 -10.28
CA ARG A 46 -12.41 7.97 -9.94
C ARG A 46 -11.48 7.99 -11.14
N LYS A 47 -11.96 7.65 -12.34
CA LYS A 47 -11.22 7.87 -13.59
C LYS A 47 -10.88 9.33 -13.79
N THR A 48 -11.86 10.22 -13.56
CA THR A 48 -11.66 11.68 -13.61
C THR A 48 -10.62 12.13 -12.58
N TRP A 49 -10.70 11.63 -11.34
CA TRP A 49 -9.70 11.92 -10.31
C TRP A 49 -8.29 11.44 -10.67
N LEU A 50 -8.16 10.28 -11.32
CA LEU A 50 -6.87 9.77 -11.82
C LEU A 50 -6.32 10.60 -12.98
N GLY A 51 -7.18 11.06 -13.90
CA GLY A 51 -6.78 11.81 -15.09
C GLY A 51 -6.46 13.28 -14.83
N ASN A 52 -7.03 13.88 -13.78
CA ASN A 52 -6.79 15.28 -13.43
C ASN A 52 -5.57 15.42 -12.51
N GLN A 53 -4.38 15.15 -13.03
CA GLN A 53 -3.11 15.28 -12.30
C GLN A 53 -2.45 16.61 -12.65
N ASN A 54 -2.24 17.46 -11.63
CA ASN A 54 -1.42 18.65 -11.79
C ASN A 54 0.05 18.22 -11.93
N LEU A 55 0.82 18.97 -12.72
CA LEU A 55 2.27 18.83 -12.71
C LEU A 55 2.79 19.20 -11.32
N VAL A 56 3.39 18.25 -10.62
CA VAL A 56 4.02 18.45 -9.32
C VAL A 56 5.53 18.34 -9.52
N ILE A 57 6.26 19.42 -9.24
CA ILE A 57 7.71 19.40 -9.11
C ILE A 57 8.01 19.05 -7.65
N SER A 58 8.51 17.84 -7.40
CA SER A 58 8.87 17.39 -6.05
C SER A 58 10.22 16.66 -6.07
N SER A 59 10.86 16.60 -4.90
CA SER A 59 12.06 15.78 -4.65
C SER A 59 11.71 14.30 -4.39
N GLN A 60 10.51 13.87 -4.78
CA GLN A 60 10.04 12.49 -4.57
C GLN A 60 10.80 11.55 -5.49
N LYS A 61 11.18 10.37 -4.98
CA LYS A 61 11.85 9.35 -5.81
C LYS A 61 10.85 8.65 -6.74
N THR A 62 9.60 8.52 -6.31
CA THR A 62 8.52 8.00 -7.15
C THR A 62 7.87 9.13 -7.94
N ALA A 63 7.41 8.83 -9.16
CA ALA A 63 6.67 9.81 -9.95
C ALA A 63 5.47 10.34 -9.14
N PRO A 64 5.34 11.67 -8.97
CA PRO A 64 4.26 12.28 -8.19
C PRO A 64 2.97 12.16 -9.00
N ARG A 65 2.28 11.02 -8.82
CA ARG A 65 1.07 10.67 -9.54
C ARG A 65 0.06 9.99 -8.63
N ARG A 66 -1.21 10.20 -8.94
CA ARG A 66 -2.30 9.46 -8.31
C ARG A 66 -2.31 8.00 -8.78
N ARG A 67 -2.55 7.09 -7.85
CA ARG A 67 -2.64 5.64 -8.08
C ARG A 67 -3.95 5.11 -7.54
N ALA A 68 -4.57 4.20 -8.29
CA ALA A 68 -5.76 3.48 -7.85
C ALA A 68 -5.50 1.99 -7.98
N VAL A 69 -5.57 1.28 -6.85
CA VAL A 69 -5.51 -0.19 -6.84
C VAL A 69 -6.94 -0.70 -6.86
N ILE A 70 -7.33 -1.37 -7.95
CA ILE A 70 -8.65 -1.97 -8.13
C ILE A 70 -8.52 -3.48 -8.00
N THR A 71 -9.12 -4.07 -6.97
CA THR A 71 -8.98 -5.50 -6.66
C THR A 71 -10.14 -6.01 -5.81
N GLU A 72 -10.49 -7.29 -5.93
CA GLU A 72 -11.46 -7.94 -5.05
C GLU A 72 -10.97 -7.99 -3.59
N TYR A 73 -9.65 -8.03 -3.37
CA TYR A 73 -9.02 -8.06 -2.04
C TYR A 73 -8.81 -6.66 -1.45
N PHE A 74 -9.64 -5.68 -1.83
CA PHE A 74 -9.46 -4.27 -1.47
C PHE A 74 -9.49 -4.05 0.05
N LYS A 75 -10.23 -4.87 0.80
CA LYS A 75 -10.32 -4.76 2.26
C LYS A 75 -9.02 -5.21 2.91
N GLU A 76 -8.45 -6.33 2.46
CA GLU A 76 -7.22 -6.87 3.03
C GLU A 76 -6.05 -5.95 2.73
N LEU A 77 -6.02 -5.44 1.51
CA LEU A 77 -5.01 -4.48 1.10
C LEU A 77 -5.17 -3.14 1.84
N SER A 78 -6.41 -2.67 2.06
CA SER A 78 -6.64 -1.46 2.87
C SER A 78 -6.23 -1.67 4.33
N TRP A 79 -6.52 -2.84 4.92
CA TRP A 79 -6.05 -3.23 6.25
C TRP A 79 -4.53 -3.20 6.32
N LEU A 80 -3.86 -3.78 5.35
CA LEU A 80 -2.40 -3.79 5.27
C LEU A 80 -1.83 -2.37 5.25
N PHE A 81 -2.39 -1.47 4.44
CA PHE A 81 -1.97 -0.06 4.42
C PHE A 81 -2.17 0.65 5.77
N HIS A 82 -3.24 0.32 6.50
CA HIS A 82 -3.43 0.80 7.87
C HIS A 82 -2.38 0.26 8.84
N GLN A 83 -2.05 -1.04 8.78
CA GLN A 83 -0.99 -1.63 9.61
C GLN A 83 0.36 -0.96 9.32
N LEU A 84 0.71 -0.83 8.04
CA LEU A 84 1.96 -0.20 7.59
C LEU A 84 2.03 1.27 8.02
N LYS A 85 0.92 2.02 7.99
CA LYS A 85 0.86 3.38 8.55
C LYS A 85 1.27 3.42 10.02
N TYR A 86 0.84 2.47 10.83
CA TYR A 86 1.21 2.43 12.25
C TYR A 86 2.65 1.99 12.46
N ILE A 87 3.12 0.99 11.71
CA ILE A 87 4.49 0.49 11.76
C ILE A 87 5.49 1.60 11.40
N PHE A 88 5.19 2.38 10.36
CA PHE A 88 6.06 3.44 9.84
C PHE A 88 5.79 4.84 10.43
N ARG A 89 4.90 5.00 11.43
CA ARG A 89 4.46 6.31 11.96
C ARG A 89 5.60 7.23 12.45
N GLY A 90 6.77 6.69 12.76
CA GLY A 90 7.97 7.46 13.13
C GLY A 90 9.10 7.45 12.09
N LYS A 91 8.87 6.86 10.92
CA LYS A 91 9.84 6.70 9.83
C LYS A 91 9.47 7.51 8.58
N ILE A 92 8.18 7.75 8.36
CA ILE A 92 7.70 8.60 7.27
C ILE A 92 7.24 9.96 7.80
N ASP A 93 7.50 11.01 7.02
CA ASP A 93 7.09 12.37 7.31
C ASP A 93 6.02 12.86 6.31
N TYR A 94 5.75 14.16 6.31
CA TYR A 94 4.73 14.75 5.44
C TYR A 94 5.04 14.56 3.94
N ILE A 95 6.31 14.51 3.56
CA ILE A 95 6.80 14.42 2.18
C ILE A 95 7.03 12.95 1.82
N SER A 96 7.79 12.20 2.62
CA SER A 96 8.17 10.81 2.32
C SER A 96 6.99 9.84 2.34
N LYS A 97 5.85 10.21 2.96
CA LYS A 97 4.62 9.40 2.88
C LYS A 97 4.12 9.20 1.44
N TYR A 98 4.34 10.17 0.55
CA TYR A 98 3.89 10.06 -0.85
C TYR A 98 4.70 9.01 -1.60
N ASP A 99 6.02 8.98 -1.39
CA ASP A 99 6.90 7.93 -1.91
C ASP A 99 6.56 6.58 -1.32
N PHE A 100 6.38 6.50 0.00
CA PHE A 100 6.06 5.25 0.69
C PHE A 100 4.74 4.66 0.19
N TYR A 101 3.62 5.37 0.33
CA TYR A 101 2.34 4.81 -0.11
C TYR A 101 2.27 4.67 -1.64
N GLY A 102 2.95 5.53 -2.38
CA GLY A 102 3.08 5.44 -3.83
C GLY A 102 3.78 4.17 -4.29
N SER A 103 4.89 3.78 -3.66
CA SER A 103 5.60 2.53 -3.97
C SER A 103 4.79 1.30 -3.59
N LEU A 104 4.17 1.28 -2.40
CA LEU A 104 3.28 0.18 -1.98
C LEU A 104 2.13 -0.02 -2.98
N ALA A 105 1.52 1.07 -3.44
CA ALA A 105 0.45 1.00 -4.43
C ALA A 105 0.95 0.55 -5.80
N GLN A 106 2.17 0.95 -6.18
CA GLN A 106 2.79 0.52 -7.43
C GLN A 106 3.05 -0.98 -7.42
N ALA A 107 3.68 -1.51 -6.36
CA ALA A 107 3.96 -2.94 -6.23
C ALA A 107 2.67 -3.79 -6.29
N ALA A 108 1.58 -3.31 -5.67
CA ALA A 108 0.28 -3.95 -5.78
C ALA A 108 -0.29 -3.95 -7.22
N ILE A 109 -0.19 -2.82 -7.92
CA ILE A 109 -0.64 -2.69 -9.32
C ILE A 109 0.18 -3.63 -10.22
N ASP A 110 1.50 -3.60 -10.09
CA ASP A 110 2.41 -4.41 -10.92
C ASP A 110 2.15 -5.91 -10.75
N TYR A 111 1.89 -6.36 -9.51
CA TYR A 111 1.48 -7.74 -9.26
C TYR A 111 0.13 -8.08 -9.90
N ILE A 112 -0.88 -7.20 -9.74
CA ILE A 112 -2.22 -7.44 -10.31
C ILE A 112 -2.18 -7.50 -11.84
N GLU A 113 -1.40 -6.62 -12.48
CA GLU A 113 -1.29 -6.56 -13.94
C GLU A 113 -0.47 -7.71 -14.54
N SER A 114 0.47 -8.27 -13.79
CA SER A 114 1.34 -9.36 -14.25
C SER A 114 0.81 -10.77 -13.94
N ALA A 115 -0.14 -10.91 -13.00
CA ALA A 115 -0.66 -12.21 -12.58
C ALA A 115 -1.81 -12.70 -13.47
N ASP A 116 -1.72 -13.94 -13.96
CA ASP A 116 -2.84 -14.62 -14.65
C ASP A 116 -4.07 -14.75 -13.74
N LYS A 117 -3.83 -15.00 -12.45
CA LYS A 117 -4.83 -15.04 -11.39
C LYS A 117 -4.25 -14.39 -10.15
N VAL A 118 -4.93 -13.36 -9.66
CA VAL A 118 -4.52 -12.64 -8.45
C VAL A 118 -4.77 -13.55 -7.24
N GLU A 119 -3.71 -13.88 -6.52
CA GLU A 119 -3.79 -14.59 -5.25
C GLU A 119 -3.61 -13.60 -4.11
N ARG A 120 -4.57 -13.62 -3.17
CA ARG A 120 -4.63 -12.67 -2.06
C ARG A 120 -3.34 -12.61 -1.25
N GLU A 121 -2.80 -13.78 -0.88
CA GLU A 121 -1.61 -13.86 -0.05
C GLU A 121 -0.41 -13.23 -0.74
N THR A 122 -0.15 -13.62 -1.99
CA THR A 122 0.94 -13.07 -2.80
C THR A 122 0.81 -11.56 -2.96
N LEU A 123 -0.40 -11.04 -3.25
CA LEU A 123 -0.63 -9.59 -3.33
C LEU A 123 -0.22 -8.86 -2.05
N LEU A 124 -0.61 -9.38 -0.89
CA LEU A 124 -0.29 -8.74 0.39
C LEU A 124 1.20 -8.85 0.72
N LEU A 125 1.82 -10.00 0.44
CA LEU A 125 3.24 -10.22 0.67
C LEU A 125 4.11 -9.34 -0.23
N THR A 126 3.76 -9.17 -1.51
CA THR A 126 4.45 -8.24 -2.42
C THR A 126 4.48 -6.81 -1.84
N VAL A 127 3.40 -6.38 -1.21
CA VAL A 127 3.32 -5.05 -0.59
C VAL A 127 4.14 -4.97 0.70
N VAL A 128 4.20 -6.05 1.49
CA VAL A 128 5.09 -6.11 2.66
C VAL A 128 6.55 -6.05 2.25
N GLU A 129 6.95 -6.80 1.22
CA GLU A 129 8.32 -6.75 0.68
C GLU A 129 8.68 -5.35 0.19
N GLN A 130 7.78 -4.67 -0.53
CA GLN A 130 8.02 -3.29 -0.93
C GLN A 130 8.21 -2.34 0.27
N ALA A 131 7.52 -2.59 1.39
CA ALA A 131 7.71 -1.82 2.61
C ALA A 131 9.09 -2.09 3.24
N ARG A 132 9.61 -3.32 3.16
CA ARG A 132 10.97 -3.67 3.60
C ARG A 132 12.02 -2.95 2.76
N GLU A 133 11.88 -2.99 1.44
CA GLU A 133 12.78 -2.31 0.50
C GLU A 133 12.83 -0.80 0.78
N PHE A 134 11.67 -0.18 1.02
CA PHE A 134 11.60 1.23 1.38
C PHE A 134 12.37 1.52 2.68
N ASN A 135 12.35 0.61 3.66
CA ASN A 135 13.13 0.78 4.88
C ASN A 135 14.65 0.67 4.60
N SER A 136 15.09 -0.23 3.73
CA SER A 136 16.52 -0.42 3.39
C SER A 136 17.11 0.66 2.49
N GLU A 137 16.31 1.34 1.67
CA GLU A 137 16.80 2.36 0.74
C GLU A 137 16.94 3.76 1.35
N TYR A 138 16.33 3.98 2.52
CA TYR A 138 16.24 5.30 3.15
C TYR A 138 16.97 5.38 4.50
N TYR A 139 17.49 4.27 5.01
CA TYR A 139 18.22 4.15 6.27
C TYR A 139 19.30 3.07 6.18
#